data_AF-A0A841B0J8-F1
#
_entry.id   AF-A0A841B0J8-F1
#
_cell.length_a   1.000
_cell.length_b   1.000
_cell.length_c   1.000
_cell.angle_alpha   90.00
_cell.angle_beta   90.00
_cell.angle_gamma   90.00
#
_symmetry.space_group_name_H-M   'P 1'
#
loop_
_entity.id
_entity.type
_entity.pdbx_description
1 polymer ?
#
loop_
_entity_poly.entity_id
_entity_poly.type
_entity_poly.pdbx_seq_one_letter_code
_entity_poly.pdbx_strand_id
1 'polypeptide(L)'
;MTQPPTPLNQQQQQQLVWQIGHALATPLPPGWQQMRVEYRAAGRHVEADLLVTGQDGLPRPVQPSPEAMHLLGNLRTGMYQPGRGTWLSAILVYGSATVLSTDFLPDVEPPWRQAPPPIGFQDELRFFPRADQNIPDWLRQRAGLEAAPAAEPLVATPPAEDPDALRSPRVYDGLDESGRPVVNREPLSPAERDRVLEYLDGAPVVLASRTYDADAFEPDREPLVPLNFRTDGRWYWPGAVAYYLREHDVAPDPELLTHIRALRFTLPEVGEPERELAVAAITGQQAS
;
A
#
# COMPACT_ATOMS: atom_id res chain seq x y z
N MET A 1 -4.49 -30.97 -7.15
CA MET A 1 -4.32 -30.11 -8.33
C MET A 1 -5.67 -30.01 -9.01
N THR A 2 -6.44 -28.95 -8.75
CA THR A 2 -7.74 -28.71 -9.39
C THR A 2 -7.49 -28.11 -10.77
N GLN A 3 -8.01 -28.74 -11.83
CA GLN A 3 -7.96 -28.20 -13.18
C GLN A 3 -8.52 -26.77 -13.19
N PRO A 4 -7.94 -25.84 -13.97
CA PRO A 4 -8.51 -24.51 -14.12
C PRO A 4 -9.92 -24.63 -14.70
N PRO A 5 -10.89 -23.82 -14.23
CA PRO A 5 -12.25 -23.84 -14.76
C PRO A 5 -12.22 -23.64 -16.28
N THR A 6 -12.96 -24.46 -17.02
CA THR A 6 -13.10 -24.33 -18.46
C THR A 6 -13.71 -22.96 -18.77
N PRO A 7 -13.07 -22.13 -19.63
CA PRO A 7 -13.64 -20.84 -20.02
C PRO A 7 -15.02 -21.01 -20.65
N LEU A 8 -15.94 -20.09 -20.35
CA LEU A 8 -17.25 -20.05 -20.97
C LEU A 8 -17.09 -19.70 -22.45
N ASN A 9 -17.78 -20.45 -23.30
CA ASN A 9 -17.98 -20.00 -24.68
C ASN A 9 -19.03 -18.87 -24.72
N GLN A 10 -19.13 -18.18 -25.86
CA GLN A 10 -20.02 -17.04 -26.03
C GLN A 10 -21.49 -17.37 -25.75
N GLN A 11 -21.96 -18.56 -26.13
CA GLN A 11 -23.34 -19.00 -25.89
C GLN A 11 -23.62 -19.22 -24.41
N GLN A 12 -22.69 -19.86 -23.68
CA GLN A 12 -22.79 -20.08 -22.24
C GLN A 12 -22.73 -18.75 -21.48
N GLN A 13 -21.88 -17.82 -21.91
CA GLN A 13 -21.81 -16.47 -21.36
C GLN A 13 -23.15 -15.74 -21.54
N GLN A 14 -23.73 -15.74 -22.75
CA GLN A 14 -25.03 -15.14 -23.03
C GLN A 14 -26.15 -15.78 -22.20
N GLN A 15 -26.13 -17.11 -22.07
CA GLN A 15 -27.10 -17.84 -21.25
C GLN A 15 -27.02 -17.41 -19.78
N LEU A 16 -25.81 -17.29 -19.21
CA LEU A 16 -25.63 -16.82 -17.83
C LEU A 16 -26.10 -15.37 -17.65
N VAL A 17 -25.82 -14.47 -18.60
CA VAL A 17 -26.32 -13.09 -18.55
C VAL A 17 -27.85 -13.05 -18.49
N TRP A 18 -28.53 -13.89 -19.27
CA TRP A 18 -29.99 -14.03 -19.23
C TRP A 18 -30.50 -14.60 -17.91
N GLN A 19 -29.86 -15.65 -17.39
CA GLN A 19 -30.23 -16.27 -16.11
C GLN A 19 -30.06 -15.29 -14.94
N ILE A 20 -29.01 -14.46 -14.95
CA ILE A 20 -28.80 -13.38 -13.97
C ILE A 20 -29.98 -12.41 -14.03
N GLY A 21 -30.38 -11.95 -15.21
CA GLY A 21 -31.54 -11.05 -15.38
C GLY A 21 -32.82 -11.66 -14.80
N HIS A 22 -33.09 -12.94 -15.08
CA HIS A 22 -34.26 -13.64 -14.52
C HIS A 22 -34.19 -13.75 -12.98
N ALA A 23 -33.04 -14.12 -12.42
CA ALA A 23 -32.84 -14.24 -10.98
C ALA A 23 -32.95 -12.90 -10.23
N LEU A 24 -32.54 -11.80 -10.88
CA LEU A 24 -32.71 -10.44 -10.36
C LEU A 24 -34.18 -9.98 -10.41
N ALA A 25 -34.93 -10.36 -11.46
CA ALA A 25 -36.32 -9.97 -11.65
C ALA A 25 -37.31 -10.75 -10.77
N THR A 26 -36.98 -11.98 -10.38
CA THR A 26 -37.87 -12.89 -9.61
C THR A 26 -38.47 -12.27 -8.34
N PRO A 27 -37.72 -11.58 -7.45
CA PRO A 27 -38.28 -10.97 -6.25
C PRO A 27 -38.99 -9.62 -6.51
N LEU A 28 -38.98 -9.11 -7.73
CA LEU A 28 -39.49 -7.77 -8.02
C LEU A 28 -41.01 -7.76 -8.25
N PRO A 29 -41.71 -6.70 -7.83
CA PRO A 29 -43.13 -6.54 -8.16
C PRO A 29 -43.33 -6.38 -9.67
N PRO A 30 -44.52 -6.73 -10.20
CA PRO A 30 -44.83 -6.47 -11.60
C PRO A 30 -44.76 -4.97 -11.93
N GLY A 31 -44.38 -4.64 -13.16
CA GLY A 31 -44.32 -3.26 -13.65
C GLY A 31 -42.96 -2.57 -13.55
N TRP A 32 -41.90 -3.29 -13.18
CA TRP A 32 -40.53 -2.81 -13.38
C TRP A 32 -40.24 -2.65 -14.89
N GLN A 33 -39.43 -1.65 -15.24
CA GLN A 33 -39.07 -1.33 -16.63
C GLN A 33 -37.59 -1.57 -16.90
N GLN A 34 -36.73 -1.25 -15.93
CA GLN A 34 -35.29 -1.41 -16.06
C GLN A 34 -34.66 -1.88 -14.75
N MET A 35 -33.65 -2.72 -14.86
CA MET A 35 -32.73 -3.06 -13.78
C MET A 35 -31.30 -2.71 -14.19
N ARG A 36 -30.55 -2.08 -13.29
CA ARG A 36 -29.10 -1.88 -13.44
C ARG A 36 -28.41 -2.56 -12.27
N VAL A 37 -27.60 -3.57 -12.56
CA VAL A 37 -26.73 -4.18 -11.56
C VAL A 37 -25.28 -3.76 -11.82
N GLU A 38 -24.62 -3.30 -10.77
CA GLU A 38 -23.18 -3.06 -10.75
C GLU A 38 -22.56 -4.03 -9.76
N TYR A 39 -21.75 -4.96 -10.25
CA TYR A 39 -21.06 -5.96 -9.46
C TYR A 39 -19.57 -5.63 -9.46
N ARG A 40 -18.95 -5.65 -8.27
CA ARG A 40 -17.53 -5.35 -8.07
C ARG A 40 -16.90 -6.47 -7.24
N ALA A 41 -15.80 -7.05 -7.69
CA ALA A 41 -15.10 -8.09 -6.92
C ALA A 41 -13.58 -8.07 -7.10
N ALA A 42 -12.87 -8.31 -6.01
CA ALA A 42 -11.43 -8.53 -5.96
C ALA A 42 -11.13 -9.62 -4.94
N GLY A 43 -10.60 -10.76 -5.40
CA GLY A 43 -10.33 -11.91 -4.55
C GLY A 43 -11.62 -12.43 -3.91
N ARG A 44 -11.70 -12.37 -2.57
CA ARG A 44 -12.89 -12.77 -1.80
C ARG A 44 -13.83 -11.60 -1.47
N HIS A 45 -13.44 -10.35 -1.73
CA HIS A 45 -14.28 -9.19 -1.50
C HIS A 45 -15.25 -9.02 -2.66
N VAL A 46 -16.55 -8.95 -2.36
CA VAL A 46 -17.61 -8.83 -3.35
C VAL A 46 -18.63 -7.79 -2.89
N GLU A 47 -18.97 -6.87 -3.78
CA GLU A 47 -20.05 -5.91 -3.63
C GLU A 47 -20.96 -5.96 -4.84
N ALA A 48 -22.26 -5.78 -4.64
CA ALA A 48 -23.19 -5.54 -5.73
C ALA A 48 -24.21 -4.46 -5.33
N ASP A 49 -24.60 -3.68 -6.32
CA ASP A 49 -25.68 -2.71 -6.28
C ASP A 49 -26.69 -3.04 -7.36
N LEU A 50 -27.97 -3.15 -6.98
CA LEU A 50 -29.07 -3.30 -7.93
C LEU A 50 -30.00 -2.10 -7.78
N LEU A 51 -30.18 -1.36 -8.87
CA LEU A 51 -31.17 -0.31 -9.01
C LEU A 51 -32.30 -0.79 -9.92
N VAL A 52 -33.53 -0.65 -9.44
CA VAL A 52 -34.74 -1.00 -10.20
C VAL A 52 -35.55 0.25 -10.47
N THR A 53 -35.92 0.46 -11.72
CA THR A 53 -36.77 1.57 -12.16
C THR A 53 -38.13 1.04 -12.58
N GLY A 54 -39.19 1.55 -11.95
CA GLY A 54 -40.59 1.24 -12.28
C GLY A 54 -41.17 2.16 -13.35
N GLN A 55 -42.51 2.18 -13.46
CA GLN A 55 -43.22 3.08 -14.38
C GLN A 55 -43.12 4.56 -14.00
N ASP A 56 -42.85 4.86 -12.73
CA ASP A 56 -42.65 6.21 -12.22
C ASP A 56 -41.29 6.82 -12.60
N GLY A 57 -40.40 6.02 -13.21
CA GLY A 57 -39.08 6.46 -13.64
C GLY A 57 -38.06 6.63 -12.50
N LEU A 58 -38.44 6.38 -11.24
CA LEU A 58 -37.55 6.61 -10.10
C LEU A 58 -36.72 5.34 -9.81
N PRO A 59 -35.37 5.42 -9.80
CA PRO A 59 -34.53 4.28 -9.44
C PRO A 59 -34.56 4.03 -7.94
N ARG A 60 -34.74 2.78 -7.56
CA ARG A 60 -34.78 2.34 -6.15
C ARG A 60 -33.75 1.24 -5.91
N PRO A 61 -32.95 1.31 -4.83
CA PRO A 61 -32.04 0.24 -4.48
C PRO A 61 -32.82 -0.98 -4.01
N VAL A 62 -32.45 -2.14 -4.55
CA VAL A 62 -32.98 -3.44 -4.15
C VAL A 62 -31.79 -4.36 -3.88
N GLN A 63 -31.91 -5.25 -2.90
CA GLN A 63 -30.86 -6.24 -2.63
C GLN A 63 -30.90 -7.34 -3.70
N PRO A 64 -29.79 -7.63 -4.39
CA PRO A 64 -29.71 -8.77 -5.30
C PRO A 64 -29.98 -10.09 -4.57
N SER A 65 -30.66 -11.02 -5.23
CA SER A 65 -30.91 -12.35 -4.67
C SER A 65 -29.60 -13.15 -4.55
N PRO A 66 -29.50 -14.09 -3.58
CA PRO A 66 -28.33 -14.97 -3.46
C PRO A 66 -28.04 -15.77 -4.73
N GLU A 67 -29.09 -16.18 -5.46
CA GLU A 67 -28.98 -16.86 -6.75
C GLU A 67 -28.34 -15.95 -7.81
N ALA A 68 -28.79 -14.70 -7.92
CA ALA A 68 -28.18 -13.74 -8.85
C ALA A 68 -26.71 -13.48 -8.51
N MET A 69 -26.36 -13.37 -7.22
CA MET A 69 -24.97 -13.22 -6.77
C MET A 69 -24.11 -14.44 -7.14
N HIS A 70 -24.64 -15.65 -6.97
CA HIS A 70 -23.96 -16.87 -7.38
C HIS A 70 -23.72 -16.92 -8.89
N LEU A 71 -24.74 -16.59 -9.69
CA LEU A 71 -24.63 -16.56 -11.16
C LEU A 71 -23.64 -15.50 -11.65
N LEU A 72 -23.59 -14.32 -11.03
CA LEU A 72 -22.60 -13.28 -11.33
C LEU A 72 -21.17 -13.77 -11.02
N GLY A 73 -20.96 -14.46 -9.90
CA GLY A 73 -19.69 -15.10 -9.56
C GLY A 73 -19.28 -16.19 -10.55
N ASN A 74 -20.23 -16.99 -11.03
CA ASN A 74 -19.99 -18.02 -12.05
C ASN A 74 -19.64 -17.40 -13.40
N LEU A 75 -20.35 -16.34 -13.81
CA LEU A 75 -20.04 -15.58 -15.01
C LEU A 75 -18.62 -15.01 -14.95
N ARG A 76 -18.25 -14.41 -13.81
CA ARG A 76 -16.90 -13.88 -13.58
C ARG A 76 -15.82 -14.94 -13.70
N THR A 77 -16.03 -16.06 -13.03
CA THR A 77 -15.08 -17.17 -13.01
C THR A 77 -14.92 -17.78 -14.39
N GLY A 78 -16.03 -17.97 -15.10
CA GLY A 78 -16.04 -18.53 -16.44
C GLY A 78 -15.52 -17.59 -17.53
N MET A 79 -15.49 -16.28 -17.28
CA MET A 79 -14.88 -15.29 -18.19
C MET A 79 -13.38 -15.08 -17.96
N TYR A 80 -12.78 -15.83 -17.04
CA TYR A 80 -11.33 -15.82 -16.87
C TYR A 80 -10.59 -16.29 -18.13
N GLN A 81 -9.56 -15.54 -18.49
CA GLN A 81 -8.65 -15.88 -19.57
C GLN A 81 -7.22 -15.97 -19.04
N PRO A 82 -6.50 -17.09 -19.28
CA PRO A 82 -5.12 -17.24 -18.84
C PRO A 82 -4.22 -16.08 -19.28
N GLY A 83 -3.52 -15.48 -18.33
CA GLY A 83 -2.62 -14.35 -18.59
C GLY A 83 -3.32 -13.01 -18.83
N ARG A 84 -4.64 -12.97 -19.01
CA ARG A 84 -5.41 -11.71 -19.07
C ARG A 84 -6.16 -11.42 -17.76
N GLY A 85 -6.51 -12.47 -17.02
CA GLY A 85 -7.35 -12.38 -15.82
C GLY A 85 -8.84 -12.41 -16.15
N THR A 86 -9.65 -11.97 -15.19
CA THR A 86 -11.09 -11.71 -15.38
C THR A 86 -11.39 -10.24 -15.06
N TRP A 87 -12.65 -9.84 -15.20
CA TRP A 87 -13.11 -8.50 -14.89
C TRP A 87 -13.26 -8.25 -13.37
N LEU A 88 -13.10 -6.98 -12.98
CA LEU A 88 -13.24 -6.53 -11.58
C LEU A 88 -14.55 -5.81 -11.34
N SER A 89 -15.10 -5.18 -12.38
CA SER A 89 -16.43 -4.59 -12.37
C SER A 89 -17.25 -5.11 -13.56
N ALA A 90 -18.53 -5.37 -13.33
CA ALA A 90 -19.52 -5.66 -14.36
C ALA A 90 -20.74 -4.77 -14.17
N ILE A 91 -21.16 -4.11 -15.25
CA ILE A 91 -22.37 -3.30 -15.29
C ILE A 91 -23.32 -3.95 -16.29
N LEU A 92 -24.44 -4.47 -15.79
CA LEU A 92 -25.46 -5.09 -16.64
C LEU A 92 -26.75 -4.28 -16.51
N VAL A 93 -27.32 -3.93 -17.66
CA VAL A 93 -28.59 -3.21 -17.74
C VAL A 93 -29.60 -4.09 -18.46
N TYR A 94 -30.74 -4.32 -17.82
CA TYR A 94 -31.83 -5.14 -18.33
C TYR A 94 -33.08 -4.30 -18.51
N GLY A 95 -33.76 -4.48 -19.64
CA GLY A 95 -35.16 -4.10 -19.81
C GLY A 95 -36.09 -5.25 -19.45
N SER A 96 -37.40 -5.01 -19.49
CA SER A 96 -38.43 -6.01 -19.12
C SER A 96 -38.33 -7.35 -19.86
N ALA A 97 -37.81 -7.36 -21.08
CA ALA A 97 -37.70 -8.56 -21.91
C ALA A 97 -36.39 -8.65 -22.71
N THR A 98 -35.37 -7.83 -22.40
CA THR A 98 -34.11 -7.79 -23.15
C THR A 98 -32.95 -7.37 -22.27
N VAL A 99 -31.74 -7.74 -22.68
CA VAL A 99 -30.50 -7.15 -22.16
C VAL A 99 -30.25 -5.86 -22.96
N LEU A 100 -30.05 -4.74 -22.26
CA LEU A 100 -29.81 -3.43 -22.87
C LEU A 100 -28.31 -3.12 -23.00
N SER A 101 -27.51 -3.44 -21.97
CA SER A 101 -26.05 -3.32 -22.01
C SER A 101 -25.37 -4.33 -21.10
N THR A 102 -24.15 -4.71 -21.48
CA THR A 102 -23.23 -5.49 -20.65
C THR A 102 -21.82 -4.94 -20.79
N ASP A 103 -21.30 -4.32 -19.73
CA ASP A 103 -19.97 -3.76 -19.70
C ASP A 103 -19.14 -4.53 -18.67
N PHE A 104 -18.01 -5.10 -19.10
CA PHE A 104 -17.08 -5.83 -18.25
C PHE A 104 -15.75 -5.08 -18.24
N LEU A 105 -15.31 -4.64 -17.06
CA LEU A 105 -14.17 -3.76 -16.90
C LEU A 105 -13.03 -4.50 -16.17
N PRO A 106 -12.04 -5.02 -16.92
CA PRO A 106 -10.91 -5.74 -16.32
C PRO A 106 -9.78 -4.83 -15.86
N ASP A 107 -9.68 -3.60 -16.36
CA ASP A 107 -8.52 -2.73 -16.13
C ASP A 107 -8.86 -1.38 -15.50
N VAL A 108 -10.13 -1.16 -15.16
CA VAL A 108 -10.59 0.05 -14.47
C VAL A 108 -10.77 -0.28 -12.99
N GLU A 109 -10.21 0.54 -12.12
CA GLU A 109 -10.39 0.40 -10.67
C GLU A 109 -11.88 0.58 -10.31
N PRO A 110 -12.53 -0.41 -9.67
CA PRO A 110 -13.93 -0.27 -9.28
C PRO A 110 -14.13 0.79 -8.19
N PRO A 111 -15.24 1.54 -8.21
CA PRO A 111 -15.61 2.44 -7.12
C PRO A 111 -16.12 1.64 -5.93
N TRP A 112 -15.21 1.24 -5.03
CA TRP A 112 -15.55 0.48 -3.83
C TRP A 112 -16.31 1.33 -2.80
N ARG A 113 -17.33 0.77 -2.15
CA ARG A 113 -17.88 1.39 -0.93
C ARG A 113 -16.89 1.27 0.23
N GLN A 114 -16.31 0.08 0.36
CA GLN A 114 -15.22 -0.20 1.28
C GLN A 114 -14.09 -0.85 0.48
N ALA A 115 -12.98 -0.14 0.35
CA ALA A 115 -11.83 -0.64 -0.39
C ALA A 115 -11.35 -1.98 0.20
N PRO A 116 -11.14 -3.02 -0.63
CA PRO A 116 -10.53 -4.26 -0.18
C PRO A 116 -9.13 -3.99 0.42
N PRO A 117 -8.71 -4.74 1.44
CA PRO A 117 -7.33 -4.70 1.90
C PRO A 117 -6.37 -5.25 0.81
N PRO A 118 -5.06 -4.96 0.87
CA PRO A 118 -4.08 -5.43 -0.12
C PRO A 118 -4.13 -6.93 -0.40
N ILE A 119 -4.35 -7.75 0.64
CA ILE A 119 -4.50 -9.20 0.52
C ILE A 119 -5.66 -9.60 -0.41
N GLY A 120 -6.72 -8.80 -0.52
CA GLY A 120 -7.84 -9.04 -1.44
C GLY A 120 -7.42 -8.91 -2.90
N PHE A 121 -6.55 -7.95 -3.23
CA PHE A 121 -6.00 -7.76 -4.58
C PHE A 121 -4.89 -8.78 -4.90
N GLN A 122 -4.15 -9.24 -3.89
CA GLN A 122 -3.22 -10.37 -4.05
C GLN A 122 -3.98 -11.67 -4.33
N ASP A 123 -5.05 -11.93 -3.57
CA ASP A 123 -5.94 -13.06 -3.82
C ASP A 123 -6.58 -12.99 -5.20
N GLU A 124 -6.95 -11.80 -5.67
CA GLU A 124 -7.44 -11.61 -7.03
C GLU A 124 -6.46 -12.11 -8.08
N LEU A 125 -5.19 -11.70 -7.98
CA LEU A 125 -4.14 -12.11 -8.92
C LEU A 125 -3.74 -13.58 -8.75
N ARG A 126 -3.95 -14.16 -7.56
CA ARG A 126 -3.77 -15.59 -7.31
C ARG A 126 -4.89 -16.43 -7.94
N PHE A 127 -6.14 -15.99 -7.83
CA PHE A 127 -7.31 -16.71 -8.36
C PHE A 127 -7.47 -16.51 -9.86
N PHE A 128 -7.16 -15.32 -10.36
CA PHE A 128 -7.25 -14.95 -11.77
C PHE A 128 -5.91 -14.41 -12.29
N PRO A 129 -4.88 -15.28 -12.44
CA PRO A 129 -3.56 -14.87 -12.87
C PRO A 129 -3.55 -14.04 -14.16
N ARG A 130 -2.83 -12.92 -14.09
CA ARG A 130 -2.55 -12.04 -15.22
C ARG A 130 -1.06 -12.12 -15.56
N ALA A 131 -0.75 -12.05 -16.84
CA ALA A 131 0.59 -11.78 -17.31
C ALA A 131 0.96 -10.37 -16.88
N ASP A 132 2.24 -10.14 -16.61
CA ASP A 132 2.73 -8.90 -16.01
C ASP A 132 2.25 -7.66 -16.78
N GLN A 133 2.36 -7.66 -18.11
CA GLN A 133 1.89 -6.57 -18.98
C GLN A 133 0.37 -6.30 -18.93
N ASN A 134 -0.43 -7.24 -18.41
CA ASN A 134 -1.89 -7.14 -18.30
C ASN A 134 -2.34 -6.78 -16.86
N ILE A 135 -1.41 -6.46 -15.97
CA ILE A 135 -1.70 -5.92 -14.64
C ILE A 135 -1.60 -4.39 -14.72
N PRO A 136 -2.73 -3.66 -14.64
CA PRO A 136 -2.70 -2.19 -14.60
C PRO A 136 -1.93 -1.67 -13.39
N ASP A 137 -1.33 -0.49 -13.51
CA ASP A 137 -0.51 0.13 -12.45
C ASP A 137 -1.25 0.25 -11.13
N TRP A 138 -2.50 0.73 -11.16
CA TRP A 138 -3.33 0.84 -9.96
C TRP A 138 -3.51 -0.53 -9.25
N LEU A 139 -3.64 -1.62 -10.00
CA LEU A 139 -3.82 -2.96 -9.43
C LEU A 139 -2.51 -3.47 -8.85
N ARG A 140 -1.36 -3.14 -9.47
CA ARG A 140 -0.04 -3.42 -8.90
C ARG A 140 0.15 -2.73 -7.56
N GLN A 141 -0.15 -1.44 -7.50
CA GLN A 141 -0.07 -0.65 -6.28
C GLN A 141 -0.96 -1.22 -5.18
N ARG A 142 -2.23 -1.51 -5.51
CA ARG A 142 -3.22 -2.09 -4.57
C ARG A 142 -2.84 -3.47 -4.06
N ALA A 143 -2.24 -4.31 -4.92
CA ALA A 143 -1.78 -5.65 -4.55
C ALA A 143 -0.40 -5.64 -3.86
N GLY A 144 0.27 -4.49 -3.78
CA GLY A 144 1.66 -4.42 -3.31
C GLY A 144 2.65 -5.14 -4.24
N LEU A 145 2.30 -5.27 -5.53
CA LEU A 145 3.17 -5.80 -6.58
C LEU A 145 4.02 -4.75 -7.26
N GLU A 146 3.76 -3.46 -6.99
CA GLU A 146 4.84 -2.49 -7.10
C GLU A 146 5.94 -2.96 -6.15
N ALA A 147 6.93 -3.64 -6.73
CA ALA A 147 8.25 -3.52 -6.22
C ALA A 147 8.48 -2.00 -6.08
N ALA A 148 8.82 -1.52 -4.88
CA ALA A 148 9.82 -0.46 -4.85
C ALA A 148 10.89 -0.85 -5.89
N PRO A 149 11.42 0.09 -6.69
CA PRO A 149 12.20 -0.18 -7.90
C PRO A 149 13.06 -1.41 -7.68
N ALA A 150 12.89 -2.42 -8.56
CA ALA A 150 13.52 -3.73 -8.45
C ALA A 150 14.88 -3.55 -7.79
N ALA A 151 15.09 -4.26 -6.69
CA ALA A 151 16.45 -4.51 -6.29
C ALA A 151 17.10 -5.15 -7.53
N GLU A 152 17.85 -4.36 -8.31
CA GLU A 152 19.22 -4.76 -8.61
C GLU A 152 19.69 -5.47 -7.36
N PRO A 153 20.25 -6.70 -7.44
CA PRO A 153 20.77 -7.34 -6.24
C PRO A 153 21.47 -6.24 -5.49
N LEU A 154 21.08 -6.04 -4.22
CA LEU A 154 21.88 -5.24 -3.33
C LEU A 154 23.27 -5.87 -3.51
N VAL A 155 24.08 -5.28 -4.39
CA VAL A 155 25.35 -4.78 -3.98
C VAL A 155 24.92 -3.96 -2.78
N ALA A 156 24.87 -4.63 -1.62
CA ALA A 156 25.10 -3.97 -0.37
C ALA A 156 26.25 -3.06 -0.74
N THR A 157 25.97 -1.75 -0.81
CA THR A 157 27.08 -0.82 -0.88
C THR A 157 27.95 -1.29 0.27
N PRO A 158 29.18 -1.77 0.00
CA PRO A 158 29.91 -2.52 1.00
C PRO A 158 29.87 -1.72 2.30
N PRO A 159 29.70 -2.39 3.46
CA PRO A 159 29.75 -1.72 4.76
C PRO A 159 30.90 -0.71 4.76
N ALA A 160 30.72 0.43 5.43
CA ALA A 160 31.76 1.45 5.46
C ALA A 160 33.11 0.78 5.77
N GLU A 161 34.07 0.87 4.85
CA GLU A 161 35.35 0.16 5.00
C GLU A 161 36.18 0.79 6.13
N ASP A 162 35.97 2.09 6.38
CA ASP A 162 36.65 2.89 7.40
C ASP A 162 35.68 3.88 8.09
N PRO A 163 36.02 4.39 9.30
CA PRO A 163 35.17 5.32 10.06
C PRO A 163 34.78 6.60 9.31
N ASP A 164 35.68 7.10 8.45
CA ASP A 164 35.46 8.32 7.66
C ASP A 164 34.42 8.13 6.54
N ALA A 165 34.09 6.87 6.21
CA ALA A 165 33.05 6.54 5.23
C ALA A 165 31.64 6.50 5.84
N LEU A 166 31.52 6.55 7.18
CA LEU A 166 30.23 6.68 7.84
C LEU A 166 29.68 8.10 7.73
N ARG A 167 28.38 8.21 7.50
CA ARG A 167 27.68 9.49 7.42
C ARG A 167 26.89 9.78 8.70
N SER A 168 26.84 11.06 9.07
CA SER A 168 26.03 11.55 10.18
C SER A 168 25.02 12.57 9.66
N PRO A 169 23.73 12.45 10.02
CA PRO A 169 22.70 13.38 9.56
C PRO A 169 22.77 14.70 10.29
N ARG A 170 22.36 15.76 9.61
CA ARG A 170 22.10 17.05 10.25
C ARG A 170 20.81 16.97 11.06
N VAL A 171 20.92 17.17 12.38
CA VAL A 171 19.75 17.25 13.27
C VAL A 171 18.92 18.51 12.95
N TYR A 172 19.60 19.61 12.56
CA TYR A 172 18.99 20.89 12.17
C TYR A 172 19.60 21.40 10.86
N ASP A 173 18.88 22.22 10.08
CA ASP A 173 19.39 22.76 8.81
C ASP A 173 20.23 24.03 9.00
N GLY A 174 20.12 24.67 10.16
CA GLY A 174 20.90 25.84 10.55
C GLY A 174 20.48 26.37 11.91
N LEU A 175 21.06 27.50 12.29
CA LEU A 175 20.63 28.30 13.44
C LEU A 175 20.13 29.67 12.93
N ASP A 176 19.09 30.20 13.53
CA ASP A 176 18.65 31.57 13.28
C ASP A 176 19.56 32.61 13.98
N GLU A 177 19.29 33.90 13.78
CA GLU A 177 20.03 34.99 14.42
C GLU A 177 19.94 34.98 15.96
N SER A 178 18.98 34.25 16.52
CA SER A 178 18.77 34.07 17.97
C SER A 178 19.39 32.78 18.51
N GLY A 179 20.07 31.99 17.67
CA GLY A 179 20.68 30.72 18.04
C GLY A 179 19.71 29.55 18.16
N ARG A 180 18.47 29.67 17.67
CA ARG A 180 17.48 28.58 17.67
C ARG A 180 17.64 27.70 16.43
N PRO A 181 17.41 26.38 16.54
CA PRO A 181 17.46 25.48 15.41
C PRO A 181 16.40 25.82 14.38
N VAL A 182 16.83 25.99 13.13
CA VAL A 182 15.94 26.15 11.98
C VAL A 182 15.88 24.82 11.24
N VAL A 183 14.68 24.36 10.97
CA VAL A 183 14.43 23.23 10.08
C VAL A 183 13.47 23.68 8.99
N ASN A 184 13.92 23.58 7.74
CA ASN A 184 13.11 23.89 6.57
C ASN A 184 13.05 22.65 5.67
N ARG A 185 12.29 21.66 6.14
CA ARG A 185 12.12 20.36 5.49
C ARG A 185 10.64 20.13 5.25
N GLU A 186 10.34 19.42 4.17
CA GLU A 186 8.98 19.02 3.87
C GLU A 186 8.50 17.99 4.91
N PRO A 187 7.32 18.18 5.52
CA PRO A 187 6.79 17.25 6.51
C PRO A 187 6.49 15.88 5.88
N LEU A 188 6.68 14.82 6.66
CA LEU A 188 6.38 13.46 6.23
C LEU A 188 4.87 13.20 6.31
N SER A 189 4.35 12.37 5.40
CA SER A 189 3.00 11.84 5.57
C SER A 189 2.93 10.95 6.83
N PRO A 190 1.77 10.81 7.52
CA PRO A 190 1.67 10.00 8.74
C PRO A 190 2.15 8.56 8.57
N ALA A 191 1.79 7.92 7.44
CA ALA A 191 2.21 6.55 7.15
C ALA A 191 3.72 6.40 6.88
N GLU A 192 4.35 7.44 6.33
CA GLU A 192 5.79 7.45 6.12
C GLU A 192 6.55 7.74 7.41
N ARG A 193 6.07 8.68 8.21
CA ARG A 193 6.60 9.00 9.54
C ARG A 193 6.71 7.75 10.42
N ASP A 194 5.66 6.94 10.49
CA ASP A 194 5.66 5.72 11.30
C ASP A 194 6.75 4.73 10.88
N ARG A 195 6.94 4.55 9.56
CA ARG A 195 7.99 3.66 9.02
C ARG A 195 9.39 4.20 9.25
N VAL A 196 9.58 5.51 9.15
CA VAL A 196 10.87 6.15 9.43
C VAL A 196 11.21 6.03 10.92
N LEU A 197 10.24 6.23 11.81
CA LEU A 197 10.44 6.03 13.24
C LEU A 197 10.81 4.57 13.56
N GLU A 198 10.11 3.60 12.97
CA GLU A 198 10.42 2.18 13.15
C GLU A 198 11.85 1.85 12.69
N TYR A 199 12.29 2.40 11.56
CA TYR A 199 13.66 2.25 11.08
C TYR A 199 14.69 2.86 12.05
N LEU A 200 14.47 4.11 12.47
CA LEU A 200 15.41 4.83 13.34
C LEU A 200 15.52 4.21 14.74
N ASP A 201 14.40 3.75 15.30
CA ASP A 201 14.33 3.12 16.62
C ASP A 201 14.72 1.62 16.61
N GLY A 202 14.59 0.95 15.46
CA GLY A 202 14.97 -0.45 15.29
C GLY A 202 16.48 -0.68 15.17
N ALA A 203 17.23 0.35 14.74
CA ALA A 203 18.67 0.24 14.51
C ALA A 203 19.43 -0.01 15.81
N PRO A 204 20.49 -0.83 15.82
CA PRO A 204 21.25 -1.10 17.03
C PRO A 204 21.87 0.15 17.65
N VAL A 205 21.82 0.22 18.99
CA VAL A 205 22.49 1.24 19.78
C VAL A 205 23.97 0.91 19.89
N VAL A 206 24.84 1.85 19.53
CA VAL A 206 26.31 1.72 19.59
C VAL A 206 26.92 2.50 20.74
N LEU A 207 26.30 3.62 21.13
CA LEU A 207 26.73 4.42 22.26
C LEU A 207 25.50 4.96 22.98
N ALA A 208 25.49 4.93 24.31
CA ALA A 208 24.39 5.46 25.10
C ALA A 208 24.89 6.09 26.39
N SER A 209 24.49 7.33 26.63
CA SER A 209 24.55 7.94 27.96
C SER A 209 23.32 7.57 28.77
N ARG A 210 23.45 7.65 30.10
CA ARG A 210 22.31 7.57 31.04
C ARG A 210 21.63 8.92 31.25
N THR A 211 22.14 9.99 30.65
CA THR A 211 21.60 11.35 30.71
C THR A 211 20.85 11.70 29.43
N TYR A 212 20.04 12.74 29.50
CA TYR A 212 19.29 13.30 28.37
C TYR A 212 19.75 14.73 28.11
N ASP A 213 19.58 15.20 26.87
CA ASP A 213 19.84 16.59 26.48
C ASP A 213 18.55 17.42 26.53
N ALA A 214 18.71 18.74 26.58
CA ALA A 214 17.60 19.67 26.52
C ALA A 214 16.93 19.63 25.13
N ASP A 215 15.61 19.79 25.12
CA ASP A 215 14.87 19.93 23.87
C ASP A 215 15.15 21.31 23.25
N ALA A 216 15.74 21.34 22.06
CA ALA A 216 16.15 22.60 21.44
C ALA A 216 14.96 23.46 20.96
N PHE A 217 13.77 22.88 20.80
CA PHE A 217 12.54 23.61 20.48
C PHE A 217 11.79 24.05 21.75
N GLU A 218 11.97 23.34 22.86
CA GLU A 218 11.36 23.63 24.16
C GLU A 218 12.39 23.55 25.31
N PRO A 219 13.34 24.51 25.38
CA PRO A 219 14.49 24.44 26.29
C PRO A 219 14.12 24.58 27.78
N ASP A 220 12.91 25.08 28.08
CA ASP A 220 12.40 25.22 29.44
C ASP A 220 11.83 23.91 30.01
N ARG A 221 11.72 22.84 29.20
CA ARG A 221 11.29 21.51 29.64
C ARG A 221 12.44 20.74 30.31
N GLU A 222 12.08 19.68 31.03
CA GLU A 222 13.07 18.71 31.51
C GLU A 222 13.83 18.08 30.32
N PRO A 223 15.14 17.78 30.46
CA PRO A 223 15.90 17.11 29.41
C PRO A 223 15.29 15.75 29.06
N LEU A 224 14.81 15.62 27.81
CA LEU A 224 14.13 14.43 27.29
C LEU A 224 14.79 13.84 26.05
N VAL A 225 15.73 14.57 25.43
CA VAL A 225 16.37 14.15 24.18
C VAL A 225 17.37 13.03 24.47
N PRO A 226 17.20 11.82 23.92
CA PRO A 226 18.09 10.70 24.24
C PRO A 226 19.51 10.92 23.71
N LEU A 227 20.50 10.86 24.61
CA LEU A 227 21.93 10.89 24.27
C LEU A 227 22.43 9.47 23.94
N ASN A 228 21.83 8.88 22.92
CA ASN A 228 22.31 7.63 22.33
C ASN A 228 22.62 7.82 20.85
N PHE A 229 23.43 6.91 20.32
CA PHE A 229 23.72 6.80 18.90
C PHE A 229 23.35 5.42 18.42
N ARG A 230 22.74 5.37 17.24
CA ARG A 230 22.38 4.15 16.53
C ARG A 230 23.02 4.13 15.15
N THR A 231 23.15 2.95 14.55
CA THR A 231 23.74 2.80 13.22
C THR A 231 23.07 1.72 12.40
N ASP A 232 23.07 1.88 11.08
CA ASP A 232 22.75 0.85 10.09
C ASP A 232 24.00 0.33 9.35
N GLY A 233 25.21 0.64 9.85
CA GLY A 233 26.49 0.27 9.24
C GLY A 233 26.98 1.21 8.13
N ARG A 234 26.17 2.19 7.70
CA ARG A 234 26.58 3.24 6.76
C ARG A 234 26.34 4.64 7.32
N TRP A 235 25.26 4.80 8.04
CA TRP A 235 24.92 5.99 8.79
C TRP A 235 24.99 5.69 10.28
N TYR A 236 25.37 6.70 11.05
CA TYR A 236 25.05 6.73 12.47
C TYR A 236 24.28 8.01 12.78
N TRP A 237 23.37 7.96 13.73
CA TRP A 237 22.54 9.10 14.09
C TRP A 237 22.31 9.18 15.59
N PRO A 238 22.20 10.41 16.14
CA PRO A 238 21.82 10.60 17.52
C PRO A 238 20.33 10.29 17.72
N GLY A 239 19.97 9.85 18.93
CA GLY A 239 18.58 9.60 19.35
C GLY A 239 17.67 10.84 19.23
N ALA A 240 18.29 12.02 19.18
CA ALA A 240 17.63 13.29 18.86
C ALA A 240 16.83 13.24 17.54
N VAL A 241 17.31 12.54 16.51
CA VAL A 241 16.63 12.50 15.20
C VAL A 241 15.25 11.85 15.31
N ALA A 242 15.17 10.68 15.97
CA ALA A 242 13.90 9.99 16.18
C ALA A 242 13.00 10.76 17.18
N TYR A 243 13.61 11.39 18.19
CA TYR A 243 12.88 12.22 19.16
C TYR A 243 12.19 13.41 18.49
N TYR A 244 12.91 14.21 17.69
CA TYR A 244 12.34 15.39 17.03
C TYR A 244 11.30 15.04 15.97
N LEU A 245 11.47 13.93 15.24
CA LEU A 245 10.42 13.44 14.34
C LEU A 245 9.15 13.04 15.12
N ARG A 246 9.30 12.48 16.32
CA ARG A 246 8.18 12.02 17.13
C ARG A 246 7.45 13.16 17.84
N GLU A 247 8.18 14.06 18.47
CA GLU A 247 7.59 15.10 19.34
C GLU A 247 7.24 16.37 18.55
N HIS A 248 8.08 16.74 17.57
CA HIS A 248 7.97 18.02 16.86
C HIS A 248 7.63 17.87 15.37
N ASP A 249 7.37 16.65 14.90
CA ASP A 249 7.09 16.32 13.48
C ASP A 249 8.20 16.80 12.52
N VAL A 250 9.42 16.90 13.03
CA VAL A 250 10.59 17.38 12.30
C VAL A 250 11.14 16.26 11.43
N ALA A 251 11.06 16.42 10.11
CA ALA A 251 11.61 15.45 9.16
C ALA A 251 13.14 15.28 9.35
N PRO A 252 13.69 14.05 9.28
CA PRO A 252 15.14 13.82 9.30
C PRO A 252 15.86 14.45 8.11
N ASP A 253 17.19 14.47 8.14
CA ASP A 253 18.02 15.01 7.04
C ASP A 253 17.60 14.38 5.70
N PRO A 254 17.31 15.16 4.65
CA PRO A 254 16.90 14.63 3.35
C PRO A 254 17.83 13.55 2.77
N GLU A 255 19.14 13.62 3.03
CA GLU A 255 20.08 12.58 2.59
C GLU A 255 19.86 11.26 3.33
N LEU A 256 19.68 11.32 4.65
CA LEU A 256 19.34 10.15 5.46
C LEU A 256 17.97 9.60 5.07
N LEU A 257 16.98 10.47 4.85
CA LEU A 257 15.64 10.05 4.44
C LEU A 257 15.66 9.36 3.07
N THR A 258 16.46 9.88 2.13
CA THR A 258 16.68 9.24 0.82
C THR A 258 17.31 7.86 0.97
N HIS A 259 18.28 7.72 1.87
CA HIS A 259 18.89 6.43 2.20
C HIS A 259 17.90 5.45 2.82
N ILE A 260 17.10 5.87 3.81
CA ILE A 260 16.05 5.04 4.43
C ILE A 260 15.03 4.58 3.39
N ARG A 261 14.60 5.48 2.49
CA ARG A 261 13.69 5.16 1.37
C ARG A 261 14.33 4.17 0.40
N ALA A 262 15.61 4.32 0.10
CA ALA A 262 16.35 3.39 -0.76
C ALA A 262 16.42 1.98 -0.14
N LEU A 263 16.56 1.89 1.18
CA LEU A 263 16.48 0.65 1.95
C LEU A 263 15.04 0.18 2.22
N ARG A 264 14.03 0.88 1.68
CA ARG A 264 12.61 0.57 1.85
C ARG A 264 12.22 0.42 3.33
N PHE A 265 12.76 1.26 4.19
CA PHE A 265 12.52 1.23 5.64
C PHE A 265 12.89 -0.11 6.29
N THR A 266 13.75 -0.92 5.67
CA THR A 266 14.23 -2.19 6.20
C THR A 266 15.67 -2.03 6.68
N LEU A 267 15.90 -2.32 7.96
CA LEU A 267 17.24 -2.25 8.54
C LEU A 267 18.14 -3.36 7.98
N PRO A 268 19.36 -3.04 7.54
CA PRO A 268 20.35 -4.03 7.19
C PRO A 268 20.84 -4.77 8.44
N GLU A 269 21.41 -5.95 8.25
CA GLU A 269 22.08 -6.68 9.33
C GLU A 269 23.40 -5.98 9.67
N VAL A 270 23.51 -5.49 10.91
CA VAL A 270 24.69 -4.77 11.40
C VAL A 270 25.47 -5.68 12.36
N GLY A 271 26.62 -6.17 11.87
CA GLY A 271 27.56 -6.98 12.63
C GLY A 271 28.34 -6.18 13.67
N GLU A 272 29.20 -6.87 14.42
CA GLU A 272 30.11 -6.24 15.38
C GLU A 272 31.13 -5.28 14.72
N PRO A 273 31.77 -5.61 13.57
CA PRO A 273 32.73 -4.71 12.93
C PRO A 273 32.13 -3.35 12.56
N GLU A 274 30.91 -3.34 12.02
CA GLU A 274 30.21 -2.11 11.65
C GLU A 274 29.84 -1.25 12.88
N ARG A 275 29.54 -1.88 14.01
CA ARG A 275 29.28 -1.18 15.28
C ARG A 275 30.55 -0.56 15.83
N GLU A 276 31.66 -1.28 15.80
CA GLU A 276 32.96 -0.77 16.24
C GLU A 276 33.41 0.44 15.39
N LEU A 277 33.20 0.37 14.06
CA LEU A 277 33.45 1.49 13.16
C LEU A 277 32.59 2.71 13.49
N ALA A 278 31.30 2.52 13.81
CA ALA A 278 30.44 3.60 14.24
C ALA A 278 30.90 4.21 15.57
N VAL A 279 31.32 3.39 16.55
CA VAL A 279 31.90 3.89 17.80
C VAL A 279 33.16 4.71 17.53
N ALA A 280 34.07 4.21 16.68
CA ALA A 280 35.29 4.91 16.28
C ALA A 280 35.01 6.27 15.63
N ALA A 281 34.02 6.33 14.73
CA ALA A 281 33.57 7.58 14.10
C ALA A 281 32.98 8.58 15.12
N ILE A 282 32.24 8.11 16.12
CA ILE A 282 31.61 8.96 17.15
C ILE A 282 32.64 9.48 18.16
N THR A 283 33.59 8.65 18.59
CA THR A 283 34.61 9.00 19.60
C THR A 283 35.84 9.67 19.01
N GLY A 284 35.98 9.69 17.68
CA GLY A 284 37.13 10.22 16.97
C GLY A 284 38.40 9.37 17.12
N GLN A 285 38.29 8.11 17.54
CA GLN A 285 39.41 7.18 17.64
C GLN A 285 39.61 6.48 16.29
N GLN A 286 40.70 6.76 15.58
CA GLN A 286 41.04 5.98 14.39
C GLN A 286 41.41 4.54 14.78
N ALA A 287 40.75 3.56 14.16
CA ALA A 287 41.08 2.15 14.33
C ALA A 287 42.54 1.92 13.91
N SER A 288 43.36 1.41 14.83
CA SER A 288 44.78 1.06 14.61
C SER A 288 44.95 -0.39 14.23
#